data_AF-A0A973H7C5-F1
#
_entry.id   AF-A0A973H7C5-F1
#
_cell.length_a   1.000
_cell.length_b   1.000
_cell.length_c   1.000
_cell.angle_alpha   90.00
_cell.angle_beta   90.00
_cell.angle_gamma   90.00
#
_symmetry.space_group_name_H-M   'P 1'
#
loop_
_entity.id
_entity.type
_entity.pdbx_description
1 polymer ?
#
loop_
_entity_poly.entity_id
_entity_poly.type
_entity_poly.pdbx_seq_one_letter_code
_entity_poly.pdbx_strand_id
1 'polypeptide(L)'
;MRGFLASSIGVTCAAALALPLTSPAAATVARPAPTAEVSARSVDPGAAPAAVPGSTQSLPLTPLGGDRSLGSAAVQGLPRRDVHRFSMVGVVWDDPDTALHGRVEVRARALDSGTWSAWQDVETHYADDGADPDTAERTSGRVRGATAPLWVGDSDGVEVRVRAAAETRELGAEATALPSGLRLELVDPGEAALPQGTPAGGPRTRGGLGAEAPEAVAASAANAGLAPLGATEIPALDRARTEREMVALRAGELTERQRAEPKIGPRPRIVTRRGWGANENLRERKFVYTKKVKAAFVHHTATGNGYRCSQAPSVIRGIYRYHVRSMGWRDIGYNFLIDKCGTIYEGRAGGVAKPVLGAHTLGFNTNSMGIAVLGTFGYTRPTSAAVKAVARVTAWKLGLYGANPGGKTYLKSGGGNLYRKGTKVRLNVISGHRDGFSTACPGRQLYRKLGSARSTAARYQGR
;
A
#
# COMPACT_ATOMS: atom_id res chain seq x y z
N MET A 1 41.80 -11.92 -43.23
CA MET A 1 42.82 -12.36 -42.25
C MET A 1 43.84 -11.23 -42.11
N ARG A 2 44.09 -10.78 -40.85
CA ARG A 2 45.32 -10.14 -40.31
C ARG A 2 45.74 -8.81 -40.99
N GLY A 3 45.76 -7.65 -40.33
CA GLY A 3 46.59 -7.26 -39.16
C GLY A 3 48.03 -6.96 -39.64
N PHE A 4 48.77 -5.90 -39.31
CA PHE A 4 48.75 -4.90 -38.24
C PHE A 4 49.81 -3.79 -38.58
N LEU A 5 49.64 -2.60 -37.98
CA LEU A 5 50.64 -1.64 -37.41
C LEU A 5 51.88 -1.20 -38.20
N ALA A 6 52.12 0.12 -38.27
CA ALA A 6 53.12 0.82 -37.44
C ALA A 6 53.30 2.32 -37.81
N SER A 7 53.22 3.17 -36.78
CA SER A 7 54.16 4.27 -36.43
C SER A 7 54.51 5.42 -37.40
N SER A 8 54.90 6.64 -37.01
CA SER A 8 54.77 7.51 -35.82
C SER A 8 55.63 8.78 -36.08
N ILE A 9 55.16 9.96 -35.63
CA ILE A 9 55.93 11.17 -35.17
C ILE A 9 56.54 12.16 -36.19
N GLY A 10 56.31 13.47 -35.93
CA GLY A 10 57.16 14.63 -36.31
C GLY A 10 56.34 15.80 -36.90
N VAL A 11 55.84 16.79 -36.13
CA VAL A 11 56.51 18.05 -35.70
C VAL A 11 57.06 18.81 -36.93
N THR A 12 56.63 20.02 -37.33
CA THR A 12 56.83 21.33 -36.66
C THR A 12 56.15 22.45 -37.49
N CYS A 13 55.75 23.53 -36.83
CA CYS A 13 55.23 24.79 -37.41
C CYS A 13 56.24 25.56 -38.29
N ALA A 14 55.75 26.34 -39.26
CA ALA A 14 56.36 27.60 -39.68
C ALA A 14 55.31 28.59 -40.20
N ALA A 15 55.42 29.83 -39.72
CA ALA A 15 54.48 30.94 -39.84
C ALA A 15 54.70 31.78 -41.11
N ALA A 16 53.69 32.58 -41.48
CA ALA A 16 53.91 33.86 -42.14
C ALA A 16 52.78 34.85 -41.81
N LEU A 17 53.19 36.00 -41.26
CA LEU A 17 52.39 37.14 -40.82
C LEU A 17 51.88 38.00 -41.99
N ALA A 18 50.79 38.73 -41.74
CA ALA A 18 50.66 40.12 -42.19
C ALA A 18 49.86 40.95 -41.17
N LEU A 19 50.55 41.89 -40.52
CA LEU A 19 50.01 43.03 -39.75
C LEU A 19 49.93 44.26 -40.69
N PRO A 20 49.11 45.27 -40.36
CA PRO A 20 49.67 46.50 -39.77
C PRO A 20 48.79 47.01 -38.60
N LEU A 21 49.32 47.37 -37.42
CA LEU A 21 50.21 48.48 -37.02
C LEU A 21 49.49 49.80 -36.71
N THR A 22 49.88 50.33 -35.53
CA THR A 22 49.76 51.69 -34.95
C THR A 22 48.50 51.98 -34.11
N SER A 23 48.55 52.65 -32.95
CA SER A 23 49.58 52.95 -31.93
C SER A 23 48.87 53.58 -30.70
N PRO A 24 49.52 53.75 -29.53
CA PRO A 24 48.87 53.78 -28.22
C PRO A 24 48.68 55.20 -27.63
N ALA A 25 47.78 55.33 -26.64
CA ALA A 25 47.84 56.40 -25.65
C ALA A 25 47.23 55.95 -24.31
N ALA A 26 47.79 56.48 -23.24
CA ALA A 26 47.85 55.90 -21.92
C ALA A 26 46.57 55.99 -21.06
N ALA A 27 46.34 54.89 -20.34
CA ALA A 27 45.95 54.78 -18.94
C ALA A 27 45.08 55.90 -18.32
N THR A 28 43.80 55.58 -18.17
CA THR A 28 43.08 55.83 -16.91
C THR A 28 42.50 54.49 -16.43
N VAL A 29 42.93 54.06 -15.24
CA VAL A 29 42.50 52.82 -14.61
C VAL A 29 41.05 52.98 -14.15
N ALA A 30 40.10 52.64 -15.02
CA ALA A 30 38.73 52.35 -14.62
C ALA A 30 38.69 50.90 -14.13
N ARG A 31 38.56 50.73 -12.82
CA ARG A 31 38.58 49.43 -12.15
C ARG A 31 37.34 48.61 -12.57
N PRO A 32 37.51 47.32 -12.92
CA PRO A 32 36.44 46.48 -13.45
C PRO A 32 35.34 46.22 -12.42
N ALA A 33 34.10 46.15 -12.93
CA ALA A 33 32.91 45.78 -12.19
C ALA A 33 33.13 44.45 -11.43
N PRO A 34 32.77 44.39 -10.13
CA PRO A 34 32.88 43.17 -9.36
C PRO A 34 31.94 42.11 -9.95
N THR A 35 32.45 40.89 -10.06
CA THR A 35 31.67 39.66 -10.22
C THR A 35 30.48 39.69 -9.27
N ALA A 36 29.25 39.65 -9.82
CA ALA A 36 28.06 39.49 -9.00
C ALA A 36 28.10 38.12 -8.33
N GLU A 37 28.50 38.13 -7.06
CA GLU A 37 28.37 37.03 -6.12
C GLU A 37 26.94 36.49 -6.18
N VAL A 38 26.82 35.17 -6.29
CA VAL A 38 25.58 34.46 -6.00
C VAL A 38 25.28 34.74 -4.53
N SER A 39 24.43 35.75 -4.29
CA SER A 39 23.89 36.02 -2.97
C SER A 39 23.10 34.79 -2.57
N ALA A 40 23.72 33.97 -1.72
CA ALA A 40 23.05 32.90 -0.99
C ALA A 40 21.92 33.55 -0.22
N ARG A 41 20.70 33.48 -0.76
CA ARG A 41 19.50 33.77 0.01
C ARG A 41 19.52 32.79 1.18
N SER A 42 19.69 33.35 2.36
CA SER A 42 19.48 32.69 3.64
C SER A 42 18.19 31.89 3.58
N VAL A 43 18.33 30.56 3.53
CA VAL A 43 17.25 29.65 3.84
C VAL A 43 16.87 29.95 5.28
N ASP A 44 15.64 30.40 5.50
CA ASP A 44 15.09 30.53 6.84
C ASP A 44 15.21 29.16 7.54
N PRO A 45 16.05 29.00 8.58
CA PRO A 45 16.26 27.71 9.22
C PRO A 45 15.02 27.24 10.01
N GLY A 46 13.99 28.09 10.11
CA GLY A 46 12.76 27.84 10.87
C GLY A 46 11.58 27.32 10.06
N ALA A 47 11.66 27.21 8.73
CA ALA A 47 10.57 26.63 7.94
C ALA A 47 10.57 25.11 8.08
N ALA A 48 9.91 24.62 9.15
CA ALA A 48 9.61 23.21 9.31
C ALA A 48 8.99 22.68 8.00
N PRO A 49 9.43 21.51 7.48
CA PRO A 49 8.76 20.90 6.34
C PRO A 49 7.27 20.83 6.66
N ALA A 50 6.43 21.31 5.74
CA ALA A 50 4.98 21.38 5.94
C ALA A 50 4.49 20.07 6.58
N ALA A 51 3.88 20.19 7.76
CA ALA A 51 3.52 19.04 8.58
C ALA A 51 2.71 18.05 7.73
N VAL A 52 3.18 16.81 7.70
CA VAL A 52 2.56 15.74 6.94
C VAL A 52 1.12 15.55 7.43
N PRO A 53 0.09 15.52 6.55
CA PRO A 53 -1.27 15.22 6.98
C PRO A 53 -1.35 13.86 7.69
N GLY A 54 -1.99 13.87 8.86
CA GLY A 54 -2.17 12.70 9.72
C GLY A 54 -0.95 12.37 10.58
N SER A 55 -1.18 11.58 11.63
CA SER A 55 -0.19 11.27 12.66
C SER A 55 -0.36 9.83 13.16
N THR A 56 0.66 9.34 13.86
CA THR A 56 0.63 8.05 14.56
C THR A 56 1.11 8.29 15.98
N GLN A 57 0.28 7.97 16.96
CA GLN A 57 0.64 8.02 18.38
C GLN A 57 0.76 6.59 18.91
N SER A 58 1.95 6.24 19.40
CA SER A 58 2.26 4.93 19.97
C SER A 58 2.28 5.03 21.50
N LEU A 59 1.50 4.20 22.17
CA LEU A 59 1.34 4.19 23.63
C LEU A 59 1.67 2.80 24.18
N PRO A 60 2.67 2.63 25.07
CA PRO A 60 2.99 1.33 25.64
C PRO A 60 1.84 0.80 26.48
N LEU A 61 1.57 -0.50 26.38
CA LEU A 61 0.60 -1.17 27.24
C LEU A 61 1.28 -1.63 28.53
N THR A 62 0.62 -1.40 29.67
CA THR A 62 1.12 -1.82 30.99
C THR A 62 0.14 -2.81 31.62
N PRO A 63 0.58 -3.62 32.59
CA PRO A 63 -0.33 -4.48 33.34
C PRO A 63 -1.50 -3.68 33.96
N LEU A 64 -2.74 -4.13 33.71
CA LEU A 64 -3.95 -3.52 34.28
C LEU A 64 -4.37 -4.26 35.55
N GLY A 65 -4.13 -3.64 36.71
CA GLY A 65 -4.55 -4.16 38.03
C GLY A 65 -3.60 -5.22 38.60
N GLY A 66 -3.14 -5.01 39.83
CA GLY A 66 -2.29 -5.92 40.59
C GLY A 66 -3.06 -6.88 41.49
N ASP A 67 -4.21 -7.39 41.06
CA ASP A 67 -4.97 -8.33 41.88
C ASP A 67 -4.26 -9.69 41.84
N ARG A 68 -3.57 -10.00 42.94
CA ARG A 68 -2.87 -11.26 43.22
C ARG A 68 -3.88 -12.41 43.44
N SER A 69 -4.91 -12.52 42.59
CA SER A 69 -5.69 -13.75 42.52
C SER A 69 -4.86 -14.75 41.72
N LEU A 70 -4.40 -15.80 42.39
CA LEU A 70 -3.75 -16.94 41.74
C LEU A 70 -4.73 -17.50 40.68
N GLY A 71 -4.44 -17.27 39.40
CA GLY A 71 -5.21 -17.79 38.27
C GLY A 71 -5.86 -16.78 37.32
N SER A 72 -5.76 -15.46 37.54
CA SER A 72 -6.24 -14.50 36.52
C SER A 72 -5.24 -14.34 35.38
N ALA A 73 -5.68 -14.59 34.14
CA ALA A 73 -4.87 -14.39 32.93
C ALA A 73 -4.28 -12.97 32.89
N ALA A 74 -3.00 -12.86 32.48
CA ALA A 74 -2.32 -11.58 32.38
C ALA A 74 -3.11 -10.59 31.50
N VAL A 75 -3.40 -9.42 32.05
CA VAL A 75 -4.06 -8.32 31.33
C VAL A 75 -3.09 -7.16 31.20
N GLN A 76 -2.81 -6.76 29.97
CA GLN A 76 -2.11 -5.51 29.66
C GLN A 76 -3.05 -4.54 28.96
N GLY A 77 -2.83 -3.24 29.09
CA GLY A 77 -3.69 -2.27 28.43
C GLY A 77 -3.42 -0.83 28.85
N LEU A 78 -4.41 0.02 28.56
CA LEU A 78 -4.44 1.42 28.97
C LEU A 78 -5.83 1.73 29.54
N PRO A 79 -5.92 2.30 30.75
CA PRO A 79 -7.19 2.81 31.26
C PRO A 79 -7.66 4.00 30.42
N ARG A 80 -8.91 4.45 30.65
CA ARG A 80 -9.50 5.59 29.95
C ARG A 80 -8.55 6.78 29.99
N ARG A 81 -8.24 7.31 28.81
CA ARG A 81 -7.33 8.44 28.66
C ARG A 81 -7.71 9.32 27.48
N ASP A 82 -7.56 10.63 27.66
CA ASP A 82 -7.62 11.60 26.57
C ASP A 82 -6.33 11.54 25.73
N VAL A 83 -6.50 11.61 24.42
CA VAL A 83 -5.43 11.46 23.43
C VAL A 83 -5.62 12.45 22.29
N HIS A 84 -4.63 12.58 21.42
CA HIS A 84 -4.81 13.37 20.20
C HIS A 84 -5.87 12.71 19.30
N ARG A 85 -6.49 13.51 18.41
CA ARG A 85 -7.46 13.01 17.43
C ARG A 85 -6.90 11.78 16.70
N PHE A 86 -7.73 10.75 16.58
CA PHE A 86 -7.44 9.55 15.78
C PHE A 86 -8.74 9.03 15.17
N SER A 87 -8.63 8.15 14.18
CA SER A 87 -9.80 7.46 13.61
C SER A 87 -9.64 5.95 13.47
N MET A 88 -8.43 5.46 13.70
CA MET A 88 -8.07 4.05 13.57
C MET A 88 -7.14 3.64 14.70
N VAL A 89 -7.32 2.40 15.16
CA VAL A 89 -6.52 1.80 16.24
C VAL A 89 -5.98 0.45 15.84
N GLY A 90 -4.84 0.06 16.40
CA GLY A 90 -4.33 -1.29 16.34
C GLY A 90 -3.35 -1.54 17.48
N VAL A 91 -2.99 -2.79 17.72
CA VAL A 91 -1.98 -3.15 18.72
C VAL A 91 -0.81 -3.80 18.02
N VAL A 92 0.41 -3.36 18.33
CA VAL A 92 1.67 -3.89 17.77
C VAL A 92 2.58 -4.40 18.88
N TRP A 93 3.50 -5.30 18.52
CA TRP A 93 4.53 -5.84 19.41
C TRP A 93 5.86 -6.04 18.66
N ASP A 94 6.92 -6.38 19.39
CA ASP A 94 8.28 -6.29 18.85
C ASP A 94 8.63 -7.41 17.87
N ASP A 95 8.35 -8.65 18.21
CA ASP A 95 8.67 -9.80 17.37
C ASP A 95 7.52 -10.13 16.40
N PRO A 96 7.67 -9.91 15.08
CA PRO A 96 6.66 -10.24 14.09
C PRO A 96 6.42 -11.75 13.89
N ASP A 97 7.25 -12.63 14.44
CA ASP A 97 7.05 -14.08 14.42
C ASP A 97 6.31 -14.62 15.65
N THR A 98 6.20 -13.82 16.71
CA THR A 98 5.41 -14.17 17.90
C THR A 98 3.92 -13.93 17.65
N ALA A 99 3.10 -14.96 17.81
CA ALA A 99 1.64 -14.84 17.71
C ALA A 99 1.02 -14.34 19.02
N LEU A 100 0.02 -13.46 18.91
CA LEU A 100 -0.78 -13.04 20.06
C LEU A 100 -1.92 -14.04 20.28
N HIS A 101 -1.80 -14.86 21.33
CA HIS A 101 -2.84 -15.78 21.78
C HIS A 101 -3.71 -15.12 22.86
N GLY A 102 -4.87 -14.61 22.47
CA GLY A 102 -5.74 -13.90 23.39
C GLY A 102 -6.76 -13.02 22.70
N ARG A 103 -7.36 -12.13 23.49
CA ARG A 103 -8.36 -11.17 23.03
C ARG A 103 -7.86 -9.75 23.23
N VAL A 104 -7.99 -8.94 22.18
CA VAL A 104 -7.75 -7.50 22.23
C VAL A 104 -9.09 -6.80 22.10
N GLU A 105 -9.42 -5.95 23.07
CA GLU A 105 -10.65 -5.17 23.07
C GLU A 105 -10.32 -3.69 23.22
N VAL A 106 -10.99 -2.85 22.42
CA VAL A 106 -10.85 -1.39 22.46
C VAL A 106 -12.23 -0.75 22.59
N ARG A 107 -12.30 0.38 23.29
CA ARG A 107 -13.37 1.34 23.14
C ARG A 107 -12.80 2.74 22.97
N ALA A 108 -13.50 3.57 22.20
CA ALA A 108 -13.10 4.92 21.89
C ALA A 108 -14.21 5.91 22.23
N ARG A 109 -13.82 7.14 22.57
CA ARG A 109 -14.73 8.28 22.74
C ARG A 109 -14.82 9.04 21.42
N ALA A 110 -16.03 9.16 20.89
CA ALA A 110 -16.28 9.94 19.69
C ALA A 110 -16.05 11.43 19.96
N LEU A 111 -15.29 12.09 19.08
CA LEU A 111 -14.88 13.49 19.22
C LEU A 111 -16.07 14.46 19.18
N ASP A 112 -17.09 14.15 18.39
CA ASP A 112 -18.25 15.03 18.15
C ASP A 112 -19.26 15.04 19.31
N SER A 113 -19.44 13.89 19.97
CA SER A 113 -20.50 13.63 20.93
C SER A 113 -19.98 13.36 22.34
N GLY A 114 -18.68 13.16 22.52
CA GLY A 114 -18.07 12.77 23.79
C GLY A 114 -18.52 11.38 24.28
N THR A 115 -19.21 10.60 23.44
CA THR A 115 -19.80 9.31 23.83
C THR A 115 -18.80 8.18 23.64
N TRP A 116 -18.69 7.30 24.64
CA TRP A 116 -17.88 6.09 24.56
C TRP A 116 -18.61 4.98 23.83
N SER A 117 -17.92 4.30 22.91
CA SER A 117 -18.41 3.07 22.32
C SER A 117 -18.52 1.95 23.37
N ALA A 118 -19.31 0.92 23.05
CA ALA A 118 -19.14 -0.38 23.68
C ALA A 118 -17.72 -0.93 23.37
N TRP A 119 -17.30 -1.95 24.13
CA TRP A 119 -16.09 -2.69 23.81
C TRP A 119 -16.21 -3.39 22.46
N GLN A 120 -15.16 -3.28 21.65
CA GLN A 120 -15.06 -3.87 20.33
C GLN A 120 -13.84 -4.79 20.30
N ASP A 121 -14.03 -6.00 19.79
CA ASP A 121 -12.93 -6.92 19.51
C ASP A 121 -12.08 -6.40 18.34
N VAL A 122 -10.76 -6.52 18.48
CA VAL A 122 -9.79 -6.28 17.41
C VAL A 122 -9.25 -7.63 16.95
N GLU A 123 -9.23 -7.88 15.64
CA GLU A 123 -8.77 -9.16 15.07
C GLU A 123 -7.28 -9.37 15.32
N THR A 124 -6.94 -10.44 16.04
CA THR A 124 -5.58 -10.75 16.49
C THR A 124 -4.83 -11.67 15.53
N HIS A 125 -5.52 -12.37 14.63
CA HIS A 125 -4.90 -13.23 13.63
C HIS A 125 -4.58 -12.45 12.35
N TYR A 126 -3.64 -11.49 12.45
CA TYR A 126 -3.22 -10.61 11.35
C TYR A 126 -1.75 -10.84 10.89
N ALA A 127 -1.05 -11.81 11.49
CA ALA A 127 0.30 -12.21 11.07
C ALA A 127 0.32 -12.99 9.73
N ASP A 128 -0.86 -13.20 9.13
CA ASP A 128 -1.08 -13.84 7.83
C ASP A 128 -0.81 -12.89 6.65
N ASP A 129 -1.04 -11.60 6.85
CA ASP A 129 -0.59 -10.55 5.96
C ASP A 129 0.86 -10.14 6.29
N GLY A 130 1.67 -9.84 5.27
CA GLY A 130 3.07 -9.48 5.45
C GLY A 130 3.96 -9.91 4.30
N ALA A 131 5.21 -9.46 4.36
CA ALA A 131 6.21 -9.78 3.36
C ALA A 131 6.77 -11.20 3.53
N ASP A 132 7.07 -11.87 2.41
CA ASP A 132 7.59 -13.24 2.44
C ASP A 132 8.94 -13.31 3.17
N PRO A 133 9.27 -14.42 3.87
CA PRO A 133 10.44 -14.54 4.76
C PRO A 133 11.78 -14.05 4.22
N ASP A 134 12.09 -14.28 2.94
CA ASP A 134 13.40 -13.94 2.34
C ASP A 134 13.40 -12.59 1.59
N THR A 135 12.36 -11.79 1.75
CA THR A 135 12.30 -10.49 1.08
C THR A 135 13.04 -9.43 1.88
N ALA A 136 13.63 -8.45 1.18
CA ALA A 136 14.28 -7.30 1.82
C ALA A 136 13.33 -6.51 2.76
N GLU A 137 12.01 -6.60 2.54
CA GLU A 137 11.00 -6.04 3.44
C GLU A 137 10.99 -6.76 4.78
N ARG A 138 10.93 -8.10 4.77
CA ARG A 138 10.93 -8.92 5.99
C ARG A 138 12.25 -8.79 6.75
N THR A 139 13.39 -8.84 6.07
CA THR A 139 14.72 -8.81 6.70
C THR A 139 15.18 -7.41 7.09
N SER A 140 14.31 -6.40 7.03
CA SER A 140 14.68 -5.00 7.30
C SER A 140 14.88 -4.68 8.78
N GLY A 141 14.51 -5.59 9.70
CA GLY A 141 14.54 -5.36 11.15
C GLY A 141 13.50 -4.35 11.66
N ARG A 142 12.65 -3.81 10.78
CA ARG A 142 11.62 -2.80 11.12
C ARG A 142 10.22 -3.38 11.29
N VAL A 143 10.01 -4.62 10.83
CA VAL A 143 8.68 -5.24 10.81
C VAL A 143 8.27 -5.63 12.22
N ARG A 144 7.01 -5.34 12.56
CA ARG A 144 6.40 -5.64 13.86
C ARG A 144 5.26 -6.62 13.71
N GLY A 145 4.99 -7.38 14.77
CA GLY A 145 3.74 -8.13 14.88
C GLY A 145 2.60 -7.16 15.19
N ALA A 146 1.40 -7.47 14.71
CA ALA A 146 0.27 -6.55 14.82
C ALA A 146 -1.08 -7.27 14.80
N THR A 147 -2.09 -6.62 15.34
CA THR A 147 -3.50 -6.90 15.07
C THR A 147 -3.92 -6.27 13.74
N ALA A 148 -5.08 -6.67 13.22
CA ALA A 148 -5.73 -5.89 12.17
C ALA A 148 -6.08 -4.49 12.71
N PRO A 149 -6.03 -3.43 11.87
CA PRO A 149 -6.49 -2.13 12.30
C PRO A 149 -8.01 -2.09 12.42
N LEU A 150 -8.55 -1.39 13.42
CA LEU A 150 -9.99 -1.15 13.62
C LEU A 150 -10.31 0.32 13.35
N TRP A 151 -11.31 0.59 12.49
CA TRP A 151 -11.84 1.92 12.28
C TRP A 151 -12.85 2.28 13.37
N VAL A 152 -12.58 3.33 14.13
CA VAL A 152 -13.43 3.78 15.24
C VAL A 152 -14.15 5.11 14.96
N GLY A 153 -13.85 5.76 13.82
CA GLY A 153 -14.33 7.11 13.52
C GLY A 153 -13.57 8.18 14.30
N ASP A 154 -13.85 9.45 14.05
CA ASP A 154 -13.16 10.57 14.71
C ASP A 154 -13.31 10.48 16.24
N SER A 155 -12.20 10.27 16.92
CA SER A 155 -12.13 9.95 18.35
C SER A 155 -10.99 10.70 19.04
N ASP A 156 -11.15 10.97 20.33
CA ASP A 156 -10.18 11.72 21.16
C ASP A 156 -9.97 11.12 22.56
N GLY A 157 -10.60 9.98 22.83
CA GLY A 157 -10.40 9.20 24.05
C GLY A 157 -10.31 7.72 23.71
N VAL A 158 -9.49 6.97 24.46
CA VAL A 158 -9.30 5.54 24.23
C VAL A 158 -9.15 4.76 25.53
N GLU A 159 -9.54 3.49 25.46
CA GLU A 159 -9.24 2.47 26.47
C GLU A 159 -9.03 1.14 25.75
N VAL A 160 -7.99 0.40 26.14
CA VAL A 160 -7.64 -0.89 25.52
C VAL A 160 -7.31 -1.90 26.59
N ARG A 161 -7.68 -3.16 26.35
CA ARG A 161 -7.25 -4.30 27.16
C ARG A 161 -6.88 -5.47 26.25
N VAL A 162 -5.78 -6.12 26.59
CA VAL A 162 -5.24 -7.32 25.97
C VAL A 162 -5.22 -8.39 27.03
N ARG A 163 -6.01 -9.45 26.82
CA ARG A 163 -6.13 -10.58 27.74
C ARG A 163 -5.50 -11.80 27.08
N ALA A 164 -4.53 -12.41 27.74
CA ALA A 164 -4.02 -13.72 27.34
C ALA A 164 -5.16 -14.75 27.29
N ALA A 165 -5.09 -15.70 26.37
CA ALA A 165 -5.96 -16.86 26.41
C ALA A 165 -5.67 -17.66 27.70
N ALA A 166 -6.73 -18.05 28.41
CA ALA A 166 -6.61 -19.07 29.43
C ALA A 166 -6.58 -20.42 28.72
N GLU A 167 -5.52 -21.20 28.90
CA GLU A 167 -5.51 -22.58 28.44
C GLU A 167 -6.63 -23.34 29.13
N THR A 168 -7.36 -24.16 28.37
CA THR A 168 -8.51 -24.92 28.87
C THR A 168 -8.13 -25.76 30.09
N ARG A 169 -9.03 -25.75 31.08
CA ARG A 169 -8.95 -26.42 32.40
C ARG A 169 -8.48 -27.88 32.34
N GLU A 170 -7.17 -28.08 32.26
CA GLU A 170 -6.49 -29.17 32.95
C GLU A 170 -5.75 -28.54 34.14
N LEU A 171 -5.87 -29.15 35.31
CA LEU A 171 -5.28 -28.66 36.57
C LEU A 171 -3.76 -28.46 36.38
N GLY A 172 -3.33 -27.21 36.18
CA GLY A 172 -1.91 -26.85 36.06
C GLY A 172 -1.47 -26.10 34.79
N ALA A 173 -2.36 -25.77 33.85
CA ALA A 173 -1.96 -25.05 32.63
C ALA A 173 -1.65 -23.55 32.91
N GLU A 174 -0.42 -23.11 32.56
CA GLU A 174 -0.01 -21.71 32.62
C GLU A 174 -0.70 -20.88 31.52
N ALA A 175 -1.11 -19.65 31.82
CA ALA A 175 -1.65 -18.75 30.81
C ALA A 175 -0.58 -18.46 29.73
N THR A 176 -0.94 -18.55 28.44
CA THR A 176 -0.01 -18.25 27.36
C THR A 176 0.50 -16.82 27.49
N ALA A 177 1.82 -16.63 27.56
CA ALA A 177 2.43 -15.32 27.73
C ALA A 177 2.06 -14.37 26.58
N LEU A 178 1.76 -13.11 26.90
CA LEU A 178 1.55 -12.07 25.90
C LEU A 178 2.88 -11.69 25.22
N PRO A 179 2.87 -11.27 23.94
CA PRO A 179 4.06 -10.78 23.27
C PRO A 179 4.72 -9.61 24.00
N SER A 180 6.04 -9.48 23.88
CA SER A 180 6.80 -8.39 24.46
C SER A 180 6.62 -7.08 23.68
N GLY A 181 6.71 -5.94 24.39
CA GLY A 181 6.69 -4.62 23.76
C GLY A 181 5.33 -4.24 23.16
N LEU A 182 4.23 -4.71 23.77
CA LEU A 182 2.88 -4.34 23.34
C LEU A 182 2.65 -2.82 23.39
N ARG A 183 2.17 -2.26 22.29
CA ARG A 183 1.81 -0.84 22.16
C ARG A 183 0.47 -0.69 21.45
N LEU A 184 -0.33 0.26 21.92
CA LEU A 184 -1.48 0.77 21.18
C LEU A 184 -1.00 1.80 20.16
N GLU A 185 -1.43 1.64 18.93
CA GLU A 185 -1.19 2.55 17.82
C GLU A 185 -2.48 3.28 17.50
N LEU A 186 -2.48 4.60 17.69
CA LEU A 186 -3.58 5.48 17.34
C LEU A 186 -3.21 6.23 16.07
N VAL A 187 -4.04 6.09 15.04
CA VAL A 187 -3.77 6.59 13.71
C VAL A 187 -4.79 7.67 13.34
N ASP A 188 -4.29 8.87 13.12
CA ASP A 188 -5.00 9.92 12.39
C ASP A 188 -4.67 9.77 10.89
N PRO A 189 -5.66 9.43 10.04
CA PRO A 189 -5.44 9.28 8.60
C PRO A 189 -5.10 10.61 7.90
N GLY A 190 -5.26 11.74 8.58
CA GLY A 190 -5.11 13.08 8.03
C GLY A 190 -6.23 13.45 7.08
N GLU A 191 -6.34 14.75 6.82
CA GLU A 191 -7.24 15.26 5.80
C GLU A 191 -6.73 14.90 4.40
N ALA A 192 -7.65 14.72 3.45
CA ALA A 192 -7.25 14.58 2.06
C ALA A 192 -6.58 15.89 1.62
N ALA A 193 -5.39 15.80 1.01
CA ALA A 193 -4.84 16.96 0.33
C ALA A 193 -5.87 17.40 -0.72
N LEU A 194 -6.40 18.62 -0.58
CA LEU A 194 -7.34 19.16 -1.56
C LEU A 194 -6.68 19.07 -2.94
N PRO A 195 -7.39 18.59 -3.98
CA PRO A 195 -6.88 18.72 -5.33
C PRO A 195 -6.66 20.21 -5.57
N GLN A 196 -5.40 20.62 -5.77
CA GLN A 196 -5.11 21.99 -6.17
C GLN A 196 -5.95 22.29 -7.41
N GLY A 197 -6.85 23.26 -7.27
CA GLY A 197 -7.91 23.53 -8.23
C GLY A 197 -7.36 23.77 -9.63
N THR A 198 -8.18 23.42 -10.62
CA THR A 198 -8.04 23.89 -12.00
C THR A 198 -7.76 25.40 -12.00
N PRO A 199 -6.68 25.90 -12.64
CA PRO A 199 -6.45 27.33 -12.72
C PRO A 199 -7.59 27.98 -13.50
N ALA A 200 -8.39 28.82 -12.83
CA ALA A 200 -9.25 29.76 -13.52
C ALA A 200 -8.35 30.70 -14.33
N GLY A 201 -8.67 30.84 -15.63
CA GLY A 201 -7.84 31.55 -16.60
C GLY A 201 -7.54 32.99 -16.20
N GLY A 202 -6.25 33.28 -16.03
CA GLY A 202 -5.71 34.63 -15.92
C GLY A 202 -4.21 34.59 -16.26
N PRO A 203 -3.69 35.47 -17.14
CA PRO A 203 -2.31 35.39 -17.59
C PRO A 203 -1.38 36.06 -16.56
N ARG A 204 -0.68 35.29 -15.72
CA ARG A 204 0.49 35.80 -14.97
C ARG A 204 1.58 34.73 -14.74
N THR A 205 2.77 35.08 -15.24
CA THR A 205 4.13 34.85 -14.72
C THR A 205 4.46 33.50 -14.08
N ARG A 206 5.43 32.79 -14.67
CA ARG A 206 6.14 31.62 -14.13
C ARG A 206 6.58 31.86 -12.67
N GLY A 207 5.77 31.43 -11.72
CA GLY A 207 6.06 31.46 -10.30
C GLY A 207 5.57 30.17 -9.65
N GLY A 208 6.52 29.27 -9.37
CA GLY A 208 6.43 28.18 -8.37
C GLY A 208 5.17 27.32 -8.33
N LEU A 209 5.05 26.35 -9.24
CA LEU A 209 4.43 25.08 -8.86
C LEU A 209 5.34 24.48 -7.78
N GLY A 210 4.85 24.32 -6.55
CA GLY A 210 5.58 23.57 -5.53
C GLY A 210 5.93 22.20 -6.11
N ALA A 211 7.22 21.87 -6.20
CA ALA A 211 7.67 20.64 -6.83
C ALA A 211 7.01 19.44 -6.13
N GLU A 212 6.21 18.67 -6.86
CA GLU A 212 5.65 17.42 -6.33
C GLU A 212 6.80 16.51 -5.88
N ALA A 213 6.61 15.84 -4.74
CA ALA A 213 7.62 14.92 -4.21
C ALA A 213 7.98 13.87 -5.29
N PRO A 214 9.27 13.51 -5.47
CA PRO A 214 9.69 12.54 -6.48
C PRO A 214 8.93 11.21 -6.40
N GLU A 215 8.56 10.78 -5.20
CA GLU A 215 7.77 9.59 -4.94
C GLU A 215 6.33 9.72 -5.48
N ALA A 216 5.73 10.91 -5.44
CA ALA A 216 4.42 11.16 -6.03
C ALA A 216 4.45 11.10 -7.55
N VAL A 217 5.47 11.72 -8.16
CA VAL A 217 5.70 11.64 -9.60
C VAL A 217 5.94 10.19 -10.03
N ALA A 218 6.76 9.43 -9.29
CA ALA A 218 7.04 8.03 -9.60
C ALA A 218 5.79 7.13 -9.50
N ALA A 219 4.95 7.33 -8.48
CA ALA A 219 3.69 6.58 -8.33
C ALA A 219 2.74 6.88 -9.49
N SER A 220 2.59 8.16 -9.87
CA SER A 220 1.75 8.54 -11.01
C SER A 220 2.31 8.04 -12.35
N ALA A 221 3.62 8.14 -12.55
CA ALA A 221 4.29 7.69 -13.78
C ALA A 221 4.18 6.18 -14.00
N ALA A 222 4.05 5.39 -12.93
CA ALA A 222 3.79 3.96 -13.05
C ALA A 222 2.47 3.63 -13.77
N ASN A 223 1.52 4.57 -13.79
CA ASN A 223 0.22 4.48 -14.43
C ASN A 223 0.11 5.28 -15.74
N ALA A 224 1.21 5.82 -16.28
CA ALA A 224 1.21 6.71 -17.46
C ALA A 224 0.59 6.08 -18.72
N GLY A 225 0.62 4.75 -18.84
CA GLY A 225 -0.04 4.02 -19.93
C GLY A 225 -1.56 3.88 -19.78
N LEU A 226 -2.13 4.30 -18.64
CA LEU A 226 -3.56 4.16 -18.31
C LEU A 226 -4.26 5.51 -18.08
N ALA A 227 -3.54 6.49 -17.55
CA ALA A 227 -4.05 7.83 -17.24
C ALA A 227 -2.91 8.87 -17.27
N PRO A 228 -3.22 10.17 -17.48
CA PRO A 228 -2.22 11.25 -17.41
C PRO A 228 -1.52 11.34 -16.05
N LEU A 229 -0.34 11.95 -16.02
CA LEU A 229 0.35 12.27 -14.76
C LEU A 229 -0.53 13.15 -13.87
N GLY A 230 -0.56 12.86 -12.58
CA GLY A 230 -1.38 13.56 -11.60
C GLY A 230 -2.88 13.22 -11.65
N ALA A 231 -3.31 12.24 -12.46
CA ALA A 231 -4.70 11.83 -12.50
C ALA A 231 -5.15 11.24 -11.15
N THR A 232 -6.31 11.68 -10.66
CA THR A 232 -6.97 11.16 -9.44
C THR A 232 -7.75 9.88 -9.69
N GLU A 233 -8.00 9.54 -10.95
CA GLU A 233 -8.67 8.32 -11.34
C GLU A 233 -8.16 7.82 -12.69
N ILE A 234 -8.25 6.51 -12.86
CA ILE A 234 -8.10 5.84 -14.15
C ILE A 234 -9.52 5.53 -14.65
N PRO A 235 -9.96 6.09 -15.79
CA PRO A 235 -11.36 6.02 -16.22
C PRO A 235 -11.76 4.62 -16.66
N ALA A 236 -13.00 4.20 -16.45
CA ALA A 236 -13.46 2.90 -16.97
C ALA A 236 -13.39 2.85 -18.50
N LEU A 237 -13.12 1.67 -19.06
CA LEU A 237 -13.19 1.42 -20.50
C LEU A 237 -14.23 0.35 -20.81
N ASP A 238 -14.82 0.45 -22.00
CA ASP A 238 -15.52 -0.68 -22.61
C ASP A 238 -14.54 -1.78 -23.01
N ARG A 239 -15.09 -2.92 -23.47
CA ARG A 239 -14.29 -4.08 -23.88
C ARG A 239 -13.33 -3.76 -25.04
N ALA A 240 -13.82 -3.15 -26.11
CA ALA A 240 -13.02 -2.90 -27.32
C ALA A 240 -11.85 -1.94 -27.04
N ARG A 241 -12.06 -0.91 -26.24
CA ARG A 241 -11.00 0.01 -25.79
C ARG A 241 -10.00 -0.70 -24.88
N THR A 242 -10.48 -1.57 -23.99
CA THR A 242 -9.61 -2.36 -23.10
C THR A 242 -8.70 -3.31 -23.89
N GLU A 243 -9.21 -3.95 -24.93
CA GLU A 243 -8.43 -4.85 -25.79
C GLU A 243 -7.32 -4.09 -26.53
N ARG A 244 -7.62 -2.91 -27.09
CA ARG A 244 -6.60 -2.04 -27.70
C ARG A 244 -5.55 -1.57 -26.70
N GLU A 245 -5.97 -1.16 -25.50
CA GLU A 245 -5.05 -0.76 -24.43
C GLU A 245 -4.14 -1.92 -24.01
N MET A 246 -4.68 -3.14 -23.88
CA MET A 246 -3.89 -4.34 -23.57
C MET A 246 -2.81 -4.61 -24.62
N VAL A 247 -3.14 -4.49 -25.90
CA VAL A 247 -2.16 -4.65 -26.99
C VAL A 247 -1.08 -3.57 -26.89
N ALA A 248 -1.44 -2.30 -26.65
CA ALA A 248 -0.47 -1.23 -26.50
C ALA A 248 0.46 -1.44 -25.29
N LEU A 249 -0.07 -1.89 -24.16
CA LEU A 249 0.71 -2.13 -22.94
C LEU A 249 1.62 -3.36 -23.03
N ARG A 250 1.28 -4.35 -23.87
CA ARG A 250 1.91 -5.68 -23.87
C ARG A 250 2.30 -6.21 -25.25
N ALA A 251 2.45 -5.34 -26.25
CA ALA A 251 2.68 -5.73 -27.64
C ALA A 251 3.77 -6.80 -27.82
N GLY A 252 4.89 -6.66 -27.09
CA GLY A 252 6.03 -7.58 -27.14
C GLY A 252 5.91 -8.86 -26.31
N GLU A 253 4.84 -9.01 -25.53
CA GLU A 253 4.66 -10.15 -24.60
C GLU A 253 3.48 -11.06 -24.97
N LEU A 254 2.60 -10.60 -25.86
CA LEU A 254 1.44 -11.37 -26.29
C LEU A 254 1.80 -12.35 -27.42
N THR A 255 1.22 -13.54 -27.37
CA THR A 255 1.22 -14.49 -28.49
C THR A 255 0.22 -14.06 -29.58
N GLU A 256 0.34 -14.60 -30.78
CA GLU A 256 -0.62 -14.35 -31.88
C GLU A 256 -2.05 -14.70 -31.49
N ARG A 257 -2.25 -15.86 -30.83
CA ARG A 257 -3.55 -16.28 -30.31
C ARG A 257 -4.13 -15.28 -29.30
N GLN A 258 -3.30 -14.74 -28.41
CA GLN A 258 -3.74 -13.76 -27.42
C GLN A 258 -4.10 -12.41 -28.05
N ARG A 259 -3.48 -12.05 -29.18
CA ARG A 259 -3.86 -10.87 -29.98
C ARG A 259 -5.16 -11.10 -30.75
N ALA A 260 -5.34 -12.28 -31.34
CA ALA A 260 -6.52 -12.62 -32.14
C ALA A 260 -7.78 -12.80 -31.29
N GLU A 261 -7.65 -13.38 -30.09
CA GLU A 261 -8.78 -13.64 -29.19
C GLU A 261 -8.47 -13.16 -27.75
N PRO A 262 -8.51 -11.84 -27.48
CA PRO A 262 -8.23 -11.31 -26.16
C PRO A 262 -9.27 -11.79 -25.13
N LYS A 263 -8.78 -12.52 -24.11
CA LYS A 263 -9.59 -12.94 -22.96
C LYS A 263 -9.37 -11.99 -21.79
N ILE A 264 -9.89 -10.77 -21.94
CA ILE A 264 -9.78 -9.68 -20.95
C ILE A 264 -11.15 -9.06 -20.66
N GLY A 265 -11.40 -8.76 -19.39
CA GLY A 265 -12.61 -8.04 -18.99
C GLY A 265 -12.45 -6.52 -19.15
N PRO A 266 -13.56 -5.77 -19.35
CA PRO A 266 -13.52 -4.30 -19.44
C PRO A 266 -12.78 -3.69 -18.24
N ARG A 267 -11.88 -2.74 -18.49
CA ARG A 267 -11.12 -2.08 -17.43
C ARG A 267 -12.07 -1.29 -16.53
N PRO A 268 -12.13 -1.57 -15.22
CA PRO A 268 -12.96 -0.79 -14.32
C PRO A 268 -12.36 0.62 -14.10
N ARG A 269 -13.20 1.54 -13.61
CA ARG A 269 -12.73 2.79 -13.00
C ARG A 269 -11.93 2.46 -11.74
N ILE A 270 -10.77 3.09 -11.57
CA ILE A 270 -9.89 2.90 -10.40
C ILE A 270 -9.52 4.27 -9.85
N VAL A 271 -9.78 4.51 -8.57
CA VAL A 271 -9.29 5.71 -7.87
C VAL A 271 -7.79 5.52 -7.63
N THR A 272 -6.97 6.44 -8.14
CA THR A 272 -5.51 6.35 -8.00
C THR A 272 -5.08 6.68 -6.58
N ARG A 273 -3.81 6.39 -6.27
CA ARG A 273 -3.19 6.83 -5.02
C ARG A 273 -3.36 8.33 -4.75
N ARG A 274 -3.17 9.16 -5.76
CA ARG A 274 -3.47 10.60 -5.67
C ARG A 274 -4.95 10.86 -5.35
N GLY A 275 -5.86 10.13 -6.00
CA GLY A 275 -7.30 10.31 -5.83
C GLY A 275 -7.83 9.99 -4.43
N TRP A 276 -7.22 9.07 -3.69
CA TRP A 276 -7.59 8.81 -2.29
C TRP A 276 -6.70 9.55 -1.28
N GLY A 277 -5.74 10.35 -1.75
CA GLY A 277 -4.88 11.19 -0.93
C GLY A 277 -3.70 10.44 -0.30
N ALA A 278 -3.12 9.48 -1.01
CA ALA A 278 -1.92 8.77 -0.56
C ALA A 278 -0.76 9.74 -0.31
N ASN A 279 -0.15 9.65 0.87
CA ASN A 279 1.11 10.32 1.11
C ASN A 279 2.27 9.43 0.67
N GLU A 280 2.83 9.73 -0.50
CA GLU A 280 3.89 8.94 -1.12
C GLU A 280 5.23 9.01 -0.39
N ASN A 281 5.40 9.94 0.56
CA ASN A 281 6.58 10.02 1.43
C ASN A 281 6.56 8.95 2.55
N LEU A 282 5.44 8.24 2.74
CA LEU A 282 5.37 7.14 3.70
C LEU A 282 6.04 5.88 3.12
N ARG A 283 5.80 5.56 1.84
CA ARG A 283 6.30 4.32 1.24
C ARG A 283 7.79 4.38 0.96
N GLU A 284 8.38 3.20 0.78
CA GLU A 284 9.68 3.09 0.15
C GLU A 284 9.65 3.54 -1.32
N ARG A 285 10.79 4.10 -1.76
CA ARG A 285 10.96 4.70 -3.08
C ARG A 285 10.82 3.72 -4.24
N LYS A 286 11.41 2.53 -4.11
CA LYS A 286 11.56 1.55 -5.20
C LYS A 286 10.37 0.59 -5.27
N PHE A 287 9.88 0.36 -6.48
CA PHE A 287 8.91 -0.70 -6.76
C PHE A 287 9.61 -2.05 -6.92
N VAL A 288 8.96 -3.13 -6.49
CA VAL A 288 9.40 -4.50 -6.73
C VAL A 288 8.36 -5.20 -7.59
N TYR A 289 8.80 -5.81 -8.68
CA TYR A 289 7.93 -6.52 -9.62
C TYR A 289 8.21 -8.01 -9.60
N THR A 290 7.15 -8.79 -9.79
CA THR A 290 7.21 -10.22 -10.04
C THR A 290 7.15 -10.48 -11.55
N LYS A 291 7.09 -11.75 -11.98
CA LYS A 291 7.08 -12.06 -13.42
C LYS A 291 5.70 -11.88 -14.06
N LYS A 292 4.61 -12.22 -13.36
CA LYS A 292 3.23 -12.19 -13.87
C LYS A 292 2.22 -12.29 -12.74
N VAL A 293 0.96 -11.89 -12.98
CA VAL A 293 -0.13 -12.18 -12.04
C VAL A 293 -0.85 -13.46 -12.47
N LYS A 294 -0.70 -14.54 -11.68
CA LYS A 294 -1.34 -15.85 -11.96
C LYS A 294 -2.62 -16.07 -11.16
N ALA A 295 -2.75 -15.40 -10.01
CA ALA A 295 -3.86 -15.55 -9.10
C ALA A 295 -4.19 -14.23 -8.40
N ALA A 296 -5.41 -14.13 -7.91
CA ALA A 296 -5.88 -13.08 -7.02
C ALA A 296 -6.25 -13.70 -5.67
N PHE A 297 -5.73 -13.14 -4.58
CA PHE A 297 -6.16 -13.45 -3.22
C PHE A 297 -7.12 -12.35 -2.75
N VAL A 298 -8.34 -12.77 -2.40
CA VAL A 298 -9.37 -11.88 -1.87
C VAL A 298 -9.28 -11.88 -0.35
N HIS A 299 -9.27 -10.67 0.19
CA HIS A 299 -9.11 -10.33 1.59
C HIS A 299 -10.30 -9.53 2.10
N HIS A 300 -10.42 -9.48 3.42
CA HIS A 300 -11.12 -8.39 4.09
C HIS A 300 -10.12 -7.65 5.00
N THR A 301 -10.36 -6.39 5.28
CA THR A 301 -9.44 -5.61 6.13
C THR A 301 -9.64 -5.83 7.63
N ALA A 302 -10.74 -6.48 8.01
CA ALA A 302 -11.18 -6.64 9.40
C ALA A 302 -11.39 -5.31 10.18
N THR A 303 -11.43 -4.18 9.48
CA THR A 303 -11.52 -2.82 10.06
C THR A 303 -12.89 -2.43 10.61
N GLY A 304 -13.87 -3.33 10.60
CA GLY A 304 -15.26 -3.00 10.89
C GLY A 304 -16.00 -2.36 9.70
N ASN A 305 -17.33 -2.25 9.82
CA ASN A 305 -18.21 -1.87 8.70
C ASN A 305 -18.90 -0.50 8.87
N GLY A 306 -18.60 0.21 9.97
CA GLY A 306 -19.28 1.44 10.39
C GLY A 306 -18.96 2.70 9.56
N TYR A 307 -17.92 2.67 8.72
CA TYR A 307 -17.53 3.81 7.88
C TYR A 307 -18.60 4.12 6.81
N ARG A 308 -18.77 5.39 6.44
CA ARG A 308 -19.54 5.82 5.25
C ARG A 308 -18.68 5.67 4.00
N CYS A 309 -19.26 5.44 2.81
CA CYS A 309 -18.44 5.30 1.60
C CYS A 309 -17.61 6.55 1.29
N SER A 310 -18.06 7.74 1.66
CA SER A 310 -17.26 8.98 1.58
C SER A 310 -16.01 8.96 2.48
N GLN A 311 -16.00 8.15 3.54
CA GLN A 311 -14.86 7.96 4.44
C GLN A 311 -13.90 6.86 3.95
N ALA A 312 -14.23 6.11 2.88
CA ALA A 312 -13.36 5.04 2.40
C ALA A 312 -11.93 5.52 2.09
N PRO A 313 -11.69 6.69 1.46
CA PRO A 313 -10.33 7.23 1.32
C PRO A 313 -9.60 7.41 2.66
N SER A 314 -10.28 7.90 3.70
CA SER A 314 -9.69 8.07 5.03
C SER A 314 -9.38 6.73 5.70
N VAL A 315 -10.26 5.73 5.56
CA VAL A 315 -9.98 4.36 6.02
C VAL A 315 -8.73 3.81 5.33
N ILE A 316 -8.60 3.98 4.02
CA ILE A 316 -7.44 3.51 3.24
C ILE A 316 -6.16 4.23 3.68
N ARG A 317 -6.19 5.56 3.89
CA ARG A 317 -5.04 6.31 4.42
C ARG A 317 -4.63 5.83 5.81
N GLY A 318 -5.60 5.51 6.66
CA GLY A 318 -5.36 4.92 7.98
C GLY A 318 -4.64 3.57 7.87
N ILE A 319 -5.17 2.64 7.07
CA ILE A 319 -4.56 1.33 6.83
C ILE A 319 -3.13 1.49 6.28
N TYR A 320 -2.96 2.37 5.29
CA TYR A 320 -1.67 2.65 4.69
C TYR A 320 -0.65 3.13 5.73
N ARG A 321 -1.02 4.12 6.55
CA ARG A 321 -0.18 4.65 7.61
C ARG A 321 0.11 3.59 8.68
N TYR A 322 -0.87 2.78 9.07
CA TYR A 322 -0.68 1.68 10.02
C TYR A 322 0.33 0.65 9.49
N HIS A 323 0.17 0.21 8.24
CA HIS A 323 1.10 -0.75 7.61
C HIS A 323 2.54 -0.21 7.59
N VAL A 324 2.73 1.07 7.24
CA VAL A 324 4.07 1.64 7.09
C VAL A 324 4.67 2.08 8.43
N ARG A 325 3.97 2.91 9.19
CA ARG A 325 4.51 3.57 10.39
C ARG A 325 4.45 2.67 11.62
N SER A 326 3.38 1.90 11.75
CA SER A 326 3.18 1.04 12.91
C SER A 326 3.78 -0.35 12.67
N MET A 327 3.55 -0.95 11.50
CA MET A 327 4.03 -2.31 11.19
C MET A 327 5.37 -2.37 10.48
N GLY A 328 5.91 -1.25 10.02
CA GLY A 328 7.23 -1.17 9.36
C GLY A 328 7.28 -1.69 7.92
N TRP A 329 6.12 -1.84 7.26
CA TRP A 329 6.05 -2.31 5.87
C TRP A 329 6.48 -1.23 4.89
N ARG A 330 6.82 -1.65 3.67
CA ARG A 330 7.32 -0.75 2.62
C ARG A 330 6.24 0.13 2.03
N ASP A 331 5.00 -0.33 2.04
CA ASP A 331 3.80 0.35 1.52
C ASP A 331 2.57 -0.45 2.01
N ILE A 332 1.36 -0.02 1.66
CA ILE A 332 0.14 -0.81 1.89
C ILE A 332 0.28 -2.20 1.24
N GLY A 333 -0.13 -3.26 1.94
CA GLY A 333 0.18 -4.64 1.53
C GLY A 333 -0.60 -5.14 0.32
N TYR A 334 -1.81 -4.61 0.11
CA TYR A 334 -2.73 -5.04 -0.94
C TYR A 334 -2.49 -4.29 -2.25
N ASN A 335 -2.67 -4.95 -3.40
CA ASN A 335 -2.57 -4.31 -4.70
C ASN A 335 -3.79 -3.44 -5.01
N PHE A 336 -4.97 -3.87 -4.56
CA PHE A 336 -6.23 -3.13 -4.71
C PHE A 336 -7.04 -3.18 -3.41
N LEU A 337 -7.84 -2.13 -3.20
CA LEU A 337 -8.84 -2.09 -2.13
C LEU A 337 -10.22 -1.81 -2.73
N ILE A 338 -11.26 -2.34 -2.11
CA ILE A 338 -12.65 -2.21 -2.57
C ILE A 338 -13.54 -1.84 -1.40
N ASP A 339 -14.25 -0.71 -1.49
CA ASP A 339 -15.21 -0.31 -0.46
C ASP A 339 -16.56 -1.06 -0.59
N LYS A 340 -17.44 -0.91 0.41
CA LYS A 340 -18.78 -1.50 0.38
C LYS A 340 -19.70 -0.90 -0.70
N CYS A 341 -19.34 0.24 -1.30
CA CYS A 341 -20.04 0.84 -2.43
C CYS A 341 -19.53 0.32 -3.80
N GLY A 342 -18.49 -0.51 -3.83
CA GLY A 342 -17.92 -1.08 -5.04
C GLY A 342 -16.91 -0.17 -5.75
N THR A 343 -16.43 0.89 -5.09
CA THR A 343 -15.30 1.69 -5.59
C THR A 343 -14.02 0.88 -5.50
N ILE A 344 -13.22 0.88 -6.57
CA ILE A 344 -11.93 0.20 -6.62
C ILE A 344 -10.83 1.26 -6.46
N TYR A 345 -9.91 1.01 -5.54
CA TYR A 345 -8.78 1.88 -5.23
C TYR A 345 -7.46 1.18 -5.56
N GLU A 346 -6.52 1.92 -6.11
CA GLU A 346 -5.12 1.51 -6.21
C GLU A 346 -4.52 1.39 -4.80
N GLY A 347 -3.92 0.24 -4.49
CA GLY A 347 -3.19 0.00 -3.24
C GLY A 347 -1.69 0.20 -3.44
N ARG A 348 -0.91 -0.88 -3.36
CA ARG A 348 0.55 -0.93 -3.51
C ARG A 348 1.01 -0.17 -4.76
N ALA A 349 1.85 0.85 -4.58
CA ALA A 349 2.31 1.73 -5.65
C ALA A 349 3.14 0.98 -6.70
N GLY A 350 3.00 1.40 -7.97
CA GLY A 350 3.83 0.91 -9.06
C GLY A 350 3.15 -0.05 -10.04
N GLY A 351 1.92 -0.52 -9.77
CA GLY A 351 1.44 -1.72 -10.46
C GLY A 351 -0.05 -1.88 -10.77
N VAL A 352 -0.80 -0.82 -11.07
CA VAL A 352 -2.20 -1.01 -11.54
C VAL A 352 -2.24 -1.93 -12.76
N ALA A 353 -1.40 -1.69 -13.79
CA ALA A 353 -1.22 -2.62 -14.91
C ALA A 353 -0.03 -3.59 -14.78
N LYS A 354 0.94 -3.34 -13.88
CA LYS A 354 2.17 -4.17 -13.72
C LYS A 354 2.09 -5.19 -12.57
N PRO A 355 2.89 -6.26 -12.54
CA PRO A 355 2.78 -7.31 -11.53
C PRO A 355 3.57 -6.96 -10.25
N VAL A 356 3.24 -5.82 -9.62
CA VAL A 356 3.93 -5.33 -8.42
C VAL A 356 3.74 -6.29 -7.24
N LEU A 357 4.83 -6.60 -6.55
CA LEU A 357 4.87 -7.47 -5.39
C LEU A 357 4.17 -6.78 -4.20
N GLY A 358 3.11 -7.40 -3.69
CA GLY A 358 2.43 -7.00 -2.46
C GLY A 358 3.03 -7.66 -1.20
N ALA A 359 2.33 -7.49 -0.09
CA ALA A 359 2.61 -8.08 1.22
C ALA A 359 1.27 -8.47 1.90
N HIS A 360 0.45 -9.23 1.19
CA HIS A 360 -0.93 -9.54 1.53
C HIS A 360 -1.18 -11.03 1.74
N THR A 361 -0.28 -11.92 1.40
CA THR A 361 -0.51 -13.36 1.62
C THR A 361 0.83 -14.00 1.80
N LEU A 362 1.25 -14.15 3.05
CA LEU A 362 2.56 -14.67 3.38
C LEU A 362 2.77 -16.04 2.71
N GLY A 363 3.83 -16.14 1.91
CA GLY A 363 4.16 -17.32 1.11
C GLY A 363 3.57 -17.32 -0.30
N PHE A 364 2.65 -16.43 -0.65
CA PHE A 364 2.04 -16.35 -1.98
C PHE A 364 1.99 -14.94 -2.58
N ASN A 365 2.71 -13.97 -2.02
CA ASN A 365 2.83 -12.63 -2.60
C ASN A 365 3.42 -12.66 -4.02
N THR A 366 4.36 -13.58 -4.27
CA THR A 366 5.01 -13.70 -5.58
C THR A 366 4.05 -14.25 -6.66
N ASN A 367 3.97 -13.53 -7.79
CA ASN A 367 3.13 -13.83 -8.94
C ASN A 367 1.61 -13.86 -8.65
N SER A 368 1.15 -13.11 -7.66
CA SER A 368 -0.26 -12.94 -7.35
C SER A 368 -0.59 -11.45 -7.18
N MET A 369 -1.86 -11.16 -6.90
CA MET A 369 -2.29 -9.85 -6.43
C MET A 369 -3.23 -10.02 -5.23
N GLY A 370 -3.19 -9.08 -4.31
CA GLY A 370 -4.10 -8.99 -3.17
C GLY A 370 -5.19 -7.95 -3.41
N ILE A 371 -6.44 -8.33 -3.14
CA ILE A 371 -7.60 -7.42 -3.17
C ILE A 371 -8.24 -7.43 -1.78
N ALA A 372 -8.16 -6.31 -1.06
CA ALA A 372 -8.82 -6.17 0.24
C ALA A 372 -10.18 -5.48 0.12
N VAL A 373 -11.23 -6.17 0.51
CA VAL A 373 -12.56 -5.56 0.64
C VAL A 373 -12.64 -4.91 2.03
N LEU A 374 -12.86 -3.60 2.07
CA LEU A 374 -12.92 -2.82 3.31
C LEU A 374 -14.11 -3.29 4.17
N GLY A 375 -13.82 -3.93 5.30
CA GLY A 375 -14.83 -4.38 6.25
C GLY A 375 -14.52 -5.69 6.97
N THR A 376 -15.48 -6.14 7.78
CA THR A 376 -15.43 -7.40 8.52
C THR A 376 -16.56 -8.32 8.04
N PHE A 377 -16.24 -9.45 7.39
CA PHE A 377 -17.22 -10.34 6.76
C PHE A 377 -17.29 -11.73 7.39
N GLY A 378 -16.96 -11.84 8.68
CA GLY A 378 -17.18 -13.07 9.46
C GLY A 378 -18.67 -13.44 9.52
N TYR A 379 -19.51 -12.47 9.88
CA TYR A 379 -20.97 -12.63 9.98
C TYR A 379 -21.75 -11.66 9.07
N THR A 380 -21.19 -10.49 8.78
CA THR A 380 -21.79 -9.51 7.87
C THR A 380 -21.63 -9.93 6.42
N ARG A 381 -22.69 -9.81 5.63
CA ARG A 381 -22.65 -10.11 4.19
C ARG A 381 -22.00 -8.96 3.42
N PRO A 382 -21.09 -9.23 2.47
CA PRO A 382 -20.61 -8.18 1.58
C PRO A 382 -21.73 -7.71 0.65
N THR A 383 -21.67 -6.45 0.25
CA THR A 383 -22.62 -5.89 -0.72
C THR A 383 -22.42 -6.51 -2.10
N SER A 384 -23.47 -6.55 -2.92
CA SER A 384 -23.35 -6.97 -4.32
C SER A 384 -22.41 -6.08 -5.11
N ALA A 385 -22.32 -4.79 -4.76
CA ALA A 385 -21.43 -3.84 -5.41
C ALA A 385 -19.95 -4.22 -5.18
N ALA A 386 -19.57 -4.53 -3.94
CA ALA A 386 -18.22 -4.98 -3.61
C ALA A 386 -17.86 -6.29 -4.32
N VAL A 387 -18.75 -7.28 -4.32
CA VAL A 387 -18.51 -8.57 -5.02
C VAL A 387 -18.39 -8.37 -6.54
N LYS A 388 -19.22 -7.51 -7.14
CA LYS A 388 -19.11 -7.16 -8.57
C LYS A 388 -17.81 -6.43 -8.87
N ALA A 389 -17.35 -5.55 -7.98
CA ALA A 389 -16.08 -4.86 -8.12
C ALA A 389 -14.88 -5.83 -8.08
N VAL A 390 -14.88 -6.82 -7.18
CA VAL A 390 -13.89 -7.92 -7.18
C VAL A 390 -13.90 -8.63 -8.53
N ALA A 391 -15.08 -8.98 -9.05
CA ALA A 391 -15.18 -9.65 -10.36
C ALA A 391 -14.66 -8.78 -11.53
N ARG A 392 -14.92 -7.46 -11.53
CA ARG A 392 -14.43 -6.56 -12.58
C ARG A 392 -12.92 -6.40 -12.55
N VAL A 393 -12.33 -6.10 -11.39
CA VAL A 393 -10.88 -5.89 -11.29
C VAL A 393 -10.12 -7.18 -11.57
N THR A 394 -10.63 -8.33 -11.13
CA THR A 394 -10.00 -9.64 -11.43
C THR A 394 -10.12 -10.00 -12.90
N ALA A 395 -11.28 -9.81 -13.54
CA ALA A 395 -11.44 -10.07 -14.97
C ALA A 395 -10.45 -9.27 -15.82
N TRP A 396 -10.27 -7.99 -15.51
CA TRP A 396 -9.33 -7.11 -16.20
C TRP A 396 -7.87 -7.47 -15.89
N LYS A 397 -7.47 -7.42 -14.62
CA LYS A 397 -6.07 -7.57 -14.22
C LYS A 397 -5.51 -8.97 -14.52
N LEU A 398 -6.28 -10.03 -14.31
CA LEU A 398 -5.88 -11.39 -14.70
C LEU A 398 -5.86 -11.55 -16.23
N GLY A 399 -6.79 -10.86 -16.91
CA GLY A 399 -6.90 -10.86 -18.37
C GLY A 399 -5.66 -10.29 -19.04
N LEU A 400 -5.06 -9.24 -18.46
CA LEU A 400 -3.76 -8.72 -18.90
C LEU A 400 -2.73 -9.86 -19.03
N TYR A 401 -2.70 -10.82 -18.10
CA TYR A 401 -1.75 -11.95 -18.06
C TYR A 401 -2.32 -13.28 -18.58
N GLY A 402 -3.48 -13.26 -19.25
CA GLY A 402 -4.12 -14.43 -19.82
C GLY A 402 -4.62 -15.48 -18.81
N ALA A 403 -4.72 -15.14 -17.53
CA ALA A 403 -5.20 -16.05 -16.50
C ALA A 403 -6.74 -16.14 -16.53
N ASN A 404 -7.28 -17.37 -16.51
CA ASN A 404 -8.72 -17.64 -16.49
C ASN A 404 -9.29 -17.54 -15.06
N PRO A 405 -10.16 -16.57 -14.72
CA PRO A 405 -10.72 -16.40 -13.40
C PRO A 405 -11.51 -17.59 -12.87
N GLY A 406 -12.14 -18.37 -13.76
CA GLY A 406 -12.90 -19.57 -13.40
C GLY A 406 -12.02 -20.81 -13.19
N GLY A 407 -10.73 -20.73 -13.51
CA GLY A 407 -9.81 -21.87 -13.51
C GLY A 407 -9.03 -22.06 -12.21
N LYS A 408 -8.05 -22.98 -12.29
CA LYS A 408 -7.06 -23.24 -11.25
C LYS A 408 -5.66 -22.93 -11.77
N THR A 409 -4.72 -22.65 -10.87
CA THR A 409 -3.31 -22.38 -11.17
C THR A 409 -2.42 -22.99 -10.09
N TYR A 410 -1.13 -23.09 -10.39
CA TYR A 410 -0.13 -23.51 -9.41
C TYR A 410 0.68 -22.31 -8.94
N LEU A 411 0.84 -22.15 -7.64
CA LEU A 411 1.81 -21.23 -7.04
C LEU A 411 2.82 -22.01 -6.21
N LYS A 412 4.05 -21.48 -6.12
CA LYS A 412 5.09 -22.04 -5.25
C LYS A 412 5.03 -21.25 -3.94
N SER A 413 4.83 -21.94 -2.82
CA SER A 413 4.83 -21.32 -1.50
C SER A 413 6.23 -20.78 -1.16
N GLY A 414 6.29 -19.55 -0.67
CA GLY A 414 7.46 -18.93 -0.02
C GLY A 414 7.63 -19.38 1.44
N GLY A 415 6.71 -20.18 1.96
CA GLY A 415 6.64 -20.58 3.37
C GLY A 415 5.51 -19.84 4.11
N GLY A 416 4.89 -20.52 5.06
CA GLY A 416 3.81 -20.02 5.88
C GLY A 416 3.27 -21.15 6.77
N ASN A 417 2.23 -20.87 7.56
CA ASN A 417 1.70 -21.84 8.53
C ASN A 417 0.87 -22.98 7.90
N LEU A 418 0.38 -22.81 6.66
CA LEU A 418 -0.41 -23.82 5.95
C LEU A 418 0.42 -24.64 4.96
N TYR A 419 1.39 -24.00 4.30
CA TYR A 419 2.20 -24.64 3.27
C TYR A 419 3.69 -24.35 3.47
N ARG A 420 4.47 -25.42 3.61
CA ARG A 420 5.94 -25.34 3.67
C ARG A 420 6.52 -24.63 2.44
N LYS A 421 7.66 -23.96 2.65
CA LYS A 421 8.41 -23.30 1.59
C LYS A 421 8.76 -24.29 0.49
N GLY A 422 8.58 -23.88 -0.76
CA GLY A 422 8.87 -24.69 -1.94
C GLY A 422 7.70 -25.54 -2.45
N THR A 423 6.66 -25.75 -1.64
CA THR A 423 5.50 -26.55 -2.05
C THR A 423 4.77 -25.93 -3.23
N LYS A 424 4.49 -26.72 -4.28
CA LYS A 424 3.63 -26.32 -5.40
C LYS A 424 2.18 -26.58 -5.03
N VAL A 425 1.40 -25.51 -4.81
CA VAL A 425 0.01 -25.60 -4.38
C VAL A 425 -0.93 -25.29 -5.54
N ARG A 426 -1.94 -26.15 -5.74
CA ARG A 426 -2.98 -25.97 -6.74
C ARG A 426 -4.13 -25.15 -6.14
N LEU A 427 -4.28 -23.92 -6.59
CA LEU A 427 -5.26 -22.95 -6.06
C LEU A 427 -6.27 -22.55 -7.14
N ASN A 428 -7.40 -22.00 -6.73
CA ASN A 428 -8.26 -21.29 -7.67
C ASN A 428 -7.55 -20.02 -8.14
N VAL A 429 -7.78 -19.61 -9.40
CA VAL A 429 -7.19 -18.36 -9.89
C VAL A 429 -7.71 -17.16 -9.09
N ILE A 430 -8.95 -17.19 -8.63
CA ILE A 430 -9.43 -16.30 -7.57
C ILE A 430 -9.63 -17.15 -6.31
N SER A 431 -8.75 -16.95 -5.33
CA SER A 431 -8.74 -17.64 -4.04
C SER A 431 -9.04 -16.66 -2.90
N GLY A 432 -9.52 -17.16 -1.76
CA GLY A 432 -9.55 -16.39 -0.53
C GLY A 432 -8.20 -16.48 0.19
N HIS A 433 -7.91 -15.56 1.10
CA HIS A 433 -6.68 -15.63 1.90
C HIS A 433 -6.49 -17.00 2.58
N ARG A 434 -7.57 -17.50 3.21
CA ARG A 434 -7.60 -18.82 3.85
C ARG A 434 -7.20 -20.02 2.97
N ASP A 435 -7.19 -19.87 1.65
CA ASP A 435 -6.77 -20.94 0.75
C ASP A 435 -5.24 -21.02 0.65
N GLY A 436 -4.52 -19.95 1.00
CA GLY A 436 -3.06 -19.86 0.97
C GLY A 436 -2.40 -19.82 2.36
N PHE A 437 -3.15 -19.44 3.40
CA PHE A 437 -2.66 -19.30 4.77
C PHE A 437 -3.75 -19.75 5.76
N SER A 438 -3.38 -20.22 6.96
CA SER A 438 -4.36 -20.57 8.00
C SER A 438 -4.85 -19.29 8.68
N THR A 439 -6.01 -18.79 8.24
CA THR A 439 -6.62 -17.53 8.69
C THR A 439 -8.15 -17.55 8.51
N ALA A 440 -8.85 -16.71 9.26
CA ALA A 440 -10.27 -16.44 9.05
C ALA A 440 -10.54 -15.54 7.83
N CYS A 441 -9.54 -14.80 7.32
CA CYS A 441 -9.66 -13.93 6.15
C CYS A 441 -10.08 -14.73 4.89
N PRO A 442 -11.00 -14.25 4.02
CA PRO A 442 -11.67 -12.94 3.99
C PRO A 442 -12.98 -12.86 4.78
N GLY A 443 -13.14 -13.69 5.81
CA GLY A 443 -14.42 -13.88 6.51
C GLY A 443 -15.35 -14.85 5.78
N ARG A 444 -16.18 -15.55 6.55
CA ARG A 444 -17.06 -16.63 6.05
C ARG A 444 -18.01 -16.15 4.96
N GLN A 445 -18.59 -14.95 5.11
CA GLN A 445 -19.62 -14.47 4.19
C GLN A 445 -19.04 -14.03 2.84
N LEU A 446 -17.87 -13.38 2.83
CA LEU A 446 -17.21 -12.99 1.59
C LEU A 446 -16.59 -14.21 0.89
N TYR A 447 -16.01 -15.14 1.65
CA TYR A 447 -15.48 -16.39 1.08
C TYR A 447 -16.55 -17.18 0.31
N ARG A 448 -17.78 -17.29 0.85
CA ARG A 448 -18.92 -17.93 0.17
C ARG A 448 -19.29 -17.28 -1.17
N LYS A 449 -18.89 -16.03 -1.42
CA LYS A 449 -19.17 -15.31 -2.68
C LYS A 449 -18.08 -15.47 -3.74
N LEU A 450 -16.95 -16.10 -3.42
CA LEU A 450 -15.86 -16.26 -4.39
C LEU A 450 -16.23 -17.11 -5.60
N GLY A 451 -17.14 -18.09 -5.45
CA GLY A 451 -17.70 -18.83 -6.59
C GLY A 451 -18.40 -17.90 -7.59
N SER A 452 -19.28 -17.02 -7.10
CA SER A 452 -19.98 -16.03 -7.94
C SER A 452 -19.02 -15.01 -8.56
N ALA A 453 -17.98 -14.60 -7.83
CA ALA A 453 -16.95 -13.71 -8.36
C ALA A 453 -16.18 -14.36 -9.51
N ARG A 454 -15.79 -15.63 -9.38
CA ARG A 454 -15.13 -16.43 -10.43
C ARG A 454 -15.96 -16.51 -11.70
N SER A 455 -17.22 -16.96 -11.59
CA SER A 455 -18.10 -17.09 -12.76
C SER A 455 -18.38 -15.74 -13.43
N THR A 456 -18.57 -14.68 -12.62
CA THR A 456 -18.81 -13.34 -13.17
C THR A 456 -17.57 -12.77 -13.85
N ALA A 457 -16.39 -12.96 -13.28
CA ALA A 457 -15.13 -12.50 -13.87
C ALA A 457 -14.80 -13.26 -15.17
N ALA A 458 -15.04 -14.57 -15.21
CA ALA A 458 -14.89 -15.38 -16.42
C ALA A 458 -15.80 -14.87 -17.55
N ARG A 459 -17.08 -14.62 -17.25
CA ARG A 459 -18.02 -14.03 -18.20
C ARG A 459 -17.56 -12.66 -18.70
N TYR A 460 -17.02 -11.80 -17.84
CA TYR A 460 -16.45 -10.52 -18.28
C TYR A 460 -15.27 -10.70 -19.25
N GLN A 461 -14.47 -11.77 -19.13
CA GLN A 461 -13.44 -12.12 -20.11
C GLN A 461 -13.98 -12.80 -21.39
N GLY A 462 -15.29 -13.04 -21.50
CA GLY A 462 -15.88 -13.82 -22.59
C GLY A 462 -15.47 -15.29 -22.58
N ARG A 463 -15.56 -15.92 -21.39
CA ARG A 463 -15.30 -17.35 -21.16
C ARG A 463 -16.51 -18.03 -20.55
#